data_AF-A0A4Y2F6X5-F1
#
_entry.id   AF-A0A4Y2F6X5-F1
#
_cell.length_a   1.000
_cell.length_b   1.000
_cell.length_c   1.000
_cell.angle_alpha   90.00
_cell.angle_beta   90.00
_cell.angle_gamma   90.00
#
_symmetry.space_group_name_H-M   'P 1'
#
loop_
_entity.id
_entity.type
_entity.pdbx_description
1 polymer ?
#
loop_
_entity_poly.entity_id
_entity_poly.type
_entity_poly.pdbx_seq_one_letter_code
_entity_poly.pdbx_strand_id
1 'polypeptide(L)'
;MYWTYPTVVDIQVSIEPEIDMPGITICNGNGYKPERICEAGPFCTLRSMLMFVPVCDLSPTFCIDGYPSNDFTLAAYNRFFSESNLNMSLFEDVKVPLDEFFKCKIVSGSGERKCDVEHAIVGSFYSTGNAPSVCYTINTLWSQPHLEIQKIKKSEKIVMQFFIDTSFRNHNAPVDLIQHPAFSTFSSSSVQMAIHSPYISGSPYVAGVGFLGGKNYKVKVKEHKHIELHKIVTFSHTKYTARKYCYRQQVRNRDFDESLRFRPP
;
A
#
# COMPACT_ATOMS: atom_id res chain seq x y z
N MET A 1 34.35 -29.78 -30.99
CA MET A 1 33.84 -28.43 -30.66
C MET A 1 32.41 -28.60 -30.20
N TYR A 2 32.14 -28.46 -28.89
CA TYR A 2 30.78 -28.53 -28.33
C TYR A 2 30.30 -27.08 -28.15
N TRP A 3 29.34 -26.65 -28.96
CA TRP A 3 28.82 -25.26 -28.99
C TRP A 3 27.56 -25.08 -28.15
N THR A 4 27.19 -26.06 -27.33
CA THR A 4 26.04 -26.00 -26.43
C THR A 4 26.53 -26.23 -25.02
N TYR A 5 26.12 -25.34 -24.11
CA TYR A 5 26.32 -25.48 -22.67
C TYR A 5 25.01 -25.99 -22.06
N PRO A 6 24.74 -27.31 -22.07
CA PRO A 6 23.53 -27.84 -21.47
C PRO A 6 23.54 -27.51 -19.98
N THR A 7 22.55 -26.73 -19.53
CA THR A 7 22.36 -26.40 -18.13
C THR A 7 21.40 -27.40 -17.52
N VAL A 8 21.87 -28.15 -16.53
CA VAL A 8 21.03 -29.03 -15.71
C VAL A 8 20.67 -28.28 -14.45
N VAL A 9 19.38 -28.11 -14.18
CA VAL A 9 18.89 -27.46 -12.96
C VAL A 9 18.46 -28.54 -11.98
N ASP A 10 19.12 -28.62 -10.83
CA ASP A 10 18.67 -29.44 -9.71
C ASP A 10 17.70 -28.62 -8.84
N ILE A 11 16.51 -29.19 -8.58
CA ILE A 11 15.45 -28.56 -7.81
C ILE A 11 15.26 -29.35 -6.53
N GLN A 12 15.72 -28.78 -5.41
CA GLN A 12 15.54 -29.36 -4.08
C GLN A 12 14.48 -28.60 -3.29
N VAL A 13 13.63 -29.33 -2.57
CA VAL A 13 12.60 -28.75 -1.69
C VAL A 13 12.96 -29.10 -0.25
N SER A 14 13.42 -28.11 0.51
CA SER A 14 13.67 -28.24 1.95
C SER A 14 12.52 -27.63 2.77
N ILE A 15 12.33 -28.16 3.98
CA ILE A 15 11.40 -27.59 4.98
C ILE A 15 12.24 -27.16 6.16
N GLU A 16 12.64 -25.89 6.18
CA GLU A 16 13.37 -25.31 7.30
C GLU A 16 12.40 -24.98 8.46
N PRO A 17 12.79 -25.22 9.73
CA PRO A 17 11.94 -24.92 10.89
C PRO A 17 11.76 -23.41 11.10
N GLU A 18 12.76 -22.64 10.67
CA GLU A 18 12.81 -21.18 10.69
C GLU A 18 13.19 -20.69 9.30
N ILE A 19 12.58 -19.59 8.88
CA ILE A 19 12.93 -18.90 7.64
C ILE A 19 13.22 -17.44 7.95
N ASP A 20 14.06 -16.83 7.13
CA ASP A 20 14.27 -15.39 7.16
C ASP A 20 12.96 -14.68 6.82
N MET A 21 12.58 -13.70 7.63
CA MET A 21 11.45 -12.84 7.33
C MET A 21 11.73 -12.14 6.00
N PRO A 22 10.76 -12.09 5.07
CA PRO A 22 10.95 -11.35 3.83
C PRO A 22 10.92 -9.85 4.11
N GLY A 23 11.46 -9.07 3.18
CA GLY A 23 11.17 -7.64 3.12
C GLY A 23 9.73 -7.43 2.68
N ILE A 24 9.02 -6.50 3.34
CA ILE A 24 7.63 -6.18 3.01
C ILE A 24 7.54 -4.69 2.72
N THR A 25 7.32 -4.33 1.46
CA THR A 25 7.04 -2.94 1.06
C THR A 25 5.54 -2.72 0.97
N ILE A 26 5.08 -1.64 1.58
CA ILE A 26 3.68 -1.26 1.70
C ILE A 26 3.54 0.19 1.24
N CYS A 27 2.61 0.46 0.34
CA CYS A 27 2.22 1.81 -0.06
C CYS A 27 0.78 2.08 0.36
N ASN A 28 0.57 3.16 1.09
CA ASN A 28 -0.78 3.68 1.28
C ASN A 28 -1.13 4.55 0.07
N GLY A 29 -2.24 4.23 -0.61
CA GLY A 29 -2.78 5.06 -1.68
C GLY A 29 -3.11 6.50 -1.24
N ASN A 30 -3.39 6.68 0.05
CA ASN A 30 -3.58 7.98 0.71
C ASN A 30 -2.40 8.30 1.62
N GLY A 31 -1.18 8.20 1.09
CA GLY A 31 0.07 8.37 1.86
C GLY A 31 0.42 9.81 2.24
N TYR A 32 -0.42 10.79 1.93
CA TYR A 32 -0.20 12.20 2.24
C TYR A 32 -1.34 12.80 3.05
N LYS A 33 -1.01 13.80 3.86
CA LYS A 33 -1.88 14.65 4.66
C LYS A 33 -2.32 15.84 3.78
N PRO A 34 -3.48 15.78 3.10
CA PRO A 34 -3.92 16.84 2.19
C PRO A 34 -4.02 18.20 2.89
N GLU A 35 -4.38 18.23 4.17
CA GLU A 35 -4.42 19.44 4.98
C GLU A 35 -3.07 20.15 5.05
N ARG A 36 -1.97 19.41 5.24
CA ARG A 36 -0.61 19.97 5.25
C ARG A 36 -0.19 20.49 3.88
N ILE A 37 -0.62 19.81 2.82
CA ILE A 37 -0.40 20.28 1.44
C ILE A 37 -1.15 21.59 1.19
N CYS A 38 -2.40 21.71 1.66
CA CYS A 38 -3.17 22.95 1.57
C CYS A 38 -2.53 24.09 2.38
N GLU A 39 -1.93 23.80 3.54
CA GLU A 39 -1.25 24.80 4.38
C GLU A 39 0.05 25.31 3.74
N ALA A 40 0.71 24.48 2.94
CA ALA A 40 1.98 24.83 2.29
C ALA A 40 1.87 25.87 1.16
N GLY A 41 0.65 26.19 0.69
CA GLY A 41 0.46 27.18 -0.38
C GLY A 41 -0.91 27.13 -1.06
N PRO A 42 -1.07 27.75 -2.24
CA PRO A 42 -2.35 27.81 -2.97
C PRO A 42 -2.64 26.51 -3.74
N PHE A 43 -2.41 25.36 -3.09
CA PHE A 43 -2.56 24.03 -3.69
C PHE A 43 -3.97 23.45 -3.50
N CYS A 44 -4.86 24.20 -2.84
CA CYS A 44 -6.22 23.75 -2.58
C CYS A 44 -7.24 24.70 -3.18
N THR A 45 -8.23 24.12 -3.86
CA THR A 45 -9.29 24.86 -4.52
C THR A 45 -10.48 25.03 -3.57
N LEU A 46 -10.86 26.29 -3.33
CA LEU A 46 -12.02 26.63 -2.51
C LEU A 46 -13.31 26.08 -3.13
N ARG A 47 -14.28 25.73 -2.28
CA ARG A 47 -15.60 25.23 -2.69
C ARG A 47 -16.30 26.11 -3.74
N SER A 48 -16.18 27.43 -3.64
CA SER A 48 -16.78 28.37 -4.60
C SER A 48 -16.32 28.14 -6.04
N MET A 49 -15.05 27.76 -6.22
CA MET A 49 -14.48 27.42 -7.51
C MET A 49 -14.88 26.00 -7.96
N LEU A 50 -15.09 25.08 -7.00
CA LEU A 50 -15.54 23.72 -7.28
C LEU A 50 -16.97 23.64 -7.84
N MET A 51 -17.80 24.67 -7.62
CA MET A 51 -19.15 24.72 -8.22
C MET A 51 -19.12 24.74 -9.76
N PHE A 52 -18.03 25.19 -10.36
CA PHE A 52 -17.86 25.24 -11.81
C PHE A 52 -17.13 24.01 -12.38
N VAL A 53 -16.66 23.11 -11.52
CA VAL A 53 -15.97 21.88 -11.91
C VAL A 53 -16.95 20.72 -11.77
N PRO A 54 -17.06 19.81 -12.77
CA PRO A 54 -17.97 18.66 -12.70
C PRO A 54 -17.44 17.55 -11.77
N VAL A 55 -17.15 17.89 -10.51
CA VAL A 55 -16.58 16.99 -9.50
C VAL A 55 -17.48 15.79 -9.26
N CYS A 56 -18.81 16.01 -9.22
CA CYS A 56 -19.78 14.96 -8.95
C CYS A 56 -19.96 13.96 -10.09
N ASP A 57 -19.70 14.37 -11.33
CA ASP A 57 -19.70 13.47 -12.49
C ASP A 57 -18.47 12.56 -12.48
N LEU A 58 -17.32 13.10 -12.06
CA LEU A 58 -16.05 12.37 -11.99
C LEU A 58 -15.96 11.47 -10.77
N SER A 59 -16.45 11.93 -9.62
CA SER A 59 -16.44 11.18 -8.36
C SER A 59 -17.73 11.42 -7.57
N PRO A 60 -18.79 10.67 -7.90
CA PRO A 60 -20.08 10.83 -7.22
C PRO A 60 -20.02 10.51 -5.72
N THR A 61 -18.99 9.78 -5.28
CA THR A 61 -18.80 9.44 -3.86
C THR A 61 -18.50 10.63 -2.95
N PHE A 62 -18.11 11.77 -3.51
CA PHE A 62 -17.81 13.00 -2.76
C PHE A 62 -19.01 13.95 -2.65
N CYS A 63 -20.13 13.62 -3.31
CA CYS A 63 -21.27 14.51 -3.44
C CYS A 63 -22.51 14.03 -2.68
N ILE A 64 -23.25 15.00 -2.14
CA ILE A 64 -24.54 14.86 -1.47
C ILE A 64 -25.55 15.56 -2.35
N ASP A 65 -26.58 14.83 -2.81
CA ASP A 65 -27.63 15.36 -3.69
C ASP A 65 -27.12 16.06 -4.95
N GLY A 66 -26.01 15.56 -5.52
CA GLY A 66 -25.41 16.09 -6.75
C GLY A 66 -24.46 17.27 -6.55
N TYR A 67 -24.19 17.68 -5.30
CA TYR A 67 -23.24 18.76 -4.98
C TYR A 67 -22.12 18.25 -4.06
N PRO A 68 -20.87 18.76 -4.18
CA PRO A 68 -19.81 18.39 -3.25
C PRO A 68 -20.17 18.81 -1.81
N SER A 69 -19.74 18.02 -0.82
CA SER A 69 -19.94 18.34 0.59
C SER A 69 -19.50 19.78 0.92
N ASN A 70 -20.16 20.40 1.90
CA ASN A 70 -19.92 21.81 2.26
C ASN A 70 -18.46 22.09 2.66
N ASP A 71 -17.77 21.09 3.20
CA ASP A 71 -16.39 21.12 3.68
C ASP A 71 -15.40 20.43 2.73
N PHE A 72 -15.85 19.98 1.55
CA PHE A 72 -14.98 19.34 0.58
C PHE A 72 -14.02 20.35 -0.07
N THR A 73 -12.75 19.98 -0.11
CA THR A 73 -11.66 20.74 -0.73
C THR A 73 -10.90 19.87 -1.71
N LEU A 74 -10.61 20.40 -2.91
CA LEU A 74 -9.81 19.68 -3.90
C LEU A 74 -8.33 20.03 -3.70
N ALA A 75 -7.51 19.03 -3.37
CA ALA A 75 -6.07 19.18 -3.29
C ALA A 75 -5.44 18.93 -4.68
N ALA A 76 -4.74 19.93 -5.21
CA ALA A 76 -4.09 19.90 -6.51
C ALA A 76 -2.68 19.30 -6.39
N TYR A 77 -2.61 18.00 -6.12
CA TYR A 77 -1.35 17.32 -5.83
C TYR A 77 -0.30 17.41 -6.95
N ASN A 78 -0.72 17.30 -8.21
CA ASN A 78 0.21 17.45 -9.35
C ASN A 78 0.87 18.82 -9.34
N ARG A 79 0.09 19.86 -9.01
CA ARG A 79 0.58 21.24 -8.89
C ARG A 79 1.54 21.38 -7.71
N PHE A 80 1.19 20.79 -6.57
CA PHE A 80 2.06 20.76 -5.40
C PHE A 80 3.42 20.14 -5.73
N PHE A 81 3.44 18.95 -6.34
CA PHE A 81 4.69 18.27 -6.68
C PHE A 81 5.47 18.92 -7.83
N SER A 82 4.82 19.70 -8.70
CA SER A 82 5.50 20.43 -9.77
C SER A 82 6.07 21.78 -9.34
N GLU A 83 5.38 22.49 -8.43
CA GLU A 83 5.74 23.86 -8.03
C GLU A 83 6.51 23.89 -6.70
N SER A 84 6.32 22.91 -5.83
CA SER A 84 6.99 22.85 -4.52
C SER A 84 8.38 22.22 -4.62
N ASN A 85 9.35 22.85 -3.96
CA ASN A 85 10.65 22.22 -3.73
C ASN A 85 10.54 21.30 -2.51
N LEU A 86 10.31 20.01 -2.76
CA LEU A 86 10.22 18.98 -1.72
C LEU A 86 11.57 18.77 -1.03
N ASN A 87 11.82 19.52 0.03
CA ASN A 87 12.88 19.21 0.97
C ASN A 87 12.44 18.10 1.95
N MET A 88 13.40 17.52 2.68
CA MET A 88 13.12 16.44 3.64
C MET A 88 12.12 16.86 4.73
N SER A 89 12.20 18.09 5.23
CA SER A 89 11.31 18.59 6.28
C SER A 89 9.86 18.69 5.82
N LEU A 90 9.63 19.20 4.61
CA LEU A 90 8.30 19.31 4.03
C LEU A 90 7.75 17.91 3.72
N PHE A 91 8.58 17.02 3.19
CA PHE A 91 8.20 15.64 2.92
C PHE A 91 7.75 14.90 4.18
N GLU A 92 8.48 15.06 5.29
CA GLU A 92 8.11 14.50 6.60
C GLU A 92 6.79 15.06 7.14
N ASP A 93 6.52 16.35 6.94
CA ASP A 93 5.27 16.98 7.40
C ASP A 93 4.06 16.55 6.56
N VAL A 94 4.21 16.42 5.23
CA VAL A 94 3.08 16.06 4.35
C VAL A 94 2.81 14.57 4.28
N LYS A 95 3.75 13.68 4.64
CA LYS A 95 3.49 12.24 4.57
C LYS A 95 2.69 11.74 5.78
N VAL A 96 1.91 10.68 5.57
CA VAL A 96 1.28 9.93 6.66
C VAL A 96 2.31 8.98 7.27
N PRO A 97 2.67 9.13 8.56
CA PRO A 97 3.56 8.21 9.29
C PRO A 97 3.07 6.76 9.25
N LEU A 98 4.02 5.82 9.24
CA LEU A 98 3.70 4.39 9.16
C LEU A 98 2.81 3.92 10.32
N ASP A 99 3.08 4.37 11.54
CA ASP A 99 2.37 3.98 12.76
C ASP A 99 0.90 4.48 12.82
N GLU A 100 0.58 5.56 12.11
CA GLU A 100 -0.80 6.04 11.98
C GLU A 100 -1.68 5.06 11.19
N PHE A 101 -1.12 4.38 10.17
CA PHE A 101 -1.89 3.50 9.29
C PHE A 101 -1.51 2.03 9.30
N PHE A 102 -0.44 1.62 9.97
CA PHE A 102 0.06 0.24 9.94
C PHE A 102 0.35 -0.30 11.33
N LYS A 103 -0.17 -1.50 11.61
CA LYS A 103 0.18 -2.28 12.80
C LYS A 103 0.58 -3.68 12.39
N CYS A 104 1.68 -4.17 12.94
CA CYS A 104 2.21 -5.49 12.63
C CYS A 104 2.58 -6.25 13.89
N LYS A 105 2.17 -7.52 13.95
CA LYS A 105 2.56 -8.45 15.01
C LYS A 105 2.81 -9.84 14.45
N ILE A 106 3.72 -10.57 15.08
CA ILE A 106 4.00 -11.97 14.82
C ILE A 106 3.35 -12.77 15.94
N VAL A 107 2.43 -13.65 15.58
CA VAL A 107 1.61 -14.44 16.51
C VAL A 107 2.03 -15.90 16.42
N SER A 108 2.26 -16.53 17.57
CA SER A 108 2.59 -17.95 17.71
C SER A 108 1.61 -18.62 18.67
N GLY A 109 1.74 -19.93 18.88
CA GLY A 109 1.02 -20.62 19.95
C GLY A 109 1.47 -20.23 21.37
N SER A 110 2.67 -19.65 21.50
CA SER A 110 3.28 -19.28 22.79
C SER A 110 3.16 -17.79 23.13
N GLY A 111 2.63 -16.95 22.23
CA GLY A 111 2.43 -15.53 22.49
C GLY A 111 2.40 -14.67 21.23
N GLU A 112 2.51 -13.36 21.45
CA GLU A 112 2.58 -12.35 20.38
C GLU A 112 3.82 -11.47 20.59
N ARG A 113 4.52 -11.16 19.50
CA ARG A 113 5.61 -10.16 19.47
C ARG A 113 5.36 -9.12 18.39
N LYS A 114 5.84 -7.89 18.59
CA LYS A 114 5.71 -6.83 17.59
C LYS A 114 6.69 -7.04 16.44
N CYS A 115 6.30 -6.65 15.23
CA CYS A 115 7.26 -6.52 14.12
C CYS A 115 8.16 -5.31 14.38
N ASP A 116 9.38 -5.33 13.86
CA ASP A 116 10.22 -4.13 13.84
C ASP A 116 9.75 -3.22 12.70
N VAL A 117 9.19 -2.09 13.10
CA VAL A 117 8.75 -1.01 12.21
C VAL A 117 9.57 0.25 12.43
N GLU A 118 10.47 0.26 13.41
CA GLU A 118 11.30 1.42 13.75
C GLU A 118 12.40 1.62 12.71
N HIS A 119 12.92 0.52 12.17
CA HIS A 119 13.90 0.53 11.08
C HIS A 119 13.28 0.54 9.67
N ALA A 120 11.97 0.83 9.57
CA ALA A 120 11.30 0.89 8.27
C ALA A 120 11.90 1.98 7.38
N ILE A 121 12.20 1.62 6.14
CA ILE A 121 12.73 2.58 5.16
C ILE A 121 11.58 3.21 4.40
N VAL A 122 11.62 4.53 4.26
CA VAL A 122 10.68 5.28 3.42
C VAL A 122 11.22 5.32 2.00
N GLY A 123 10.37 4.95 1.05
CA GLY A 123 10.65 5.03 -0.38
C GLY A 123 9.48 5.62 -1.13
N SER A 124 9.77 6.34 -2.21
CA SER A 124 8.75 6.89 -3.10
C SER A 124 8.72 6.09 -4.40
N PHE A 125 7.58 5.46 -4.70
CA PHE A 125 7.37 4.75 -5.95
C PHE A 125 6.31 5.46 -6.79
N TYR A 126 6.56 5.61 -8.09
CA TYR A 126 5.57 6.19 -8.99
C TYR A 126 4.33 5.30 -9.05
N SER A 127 3.18 5.91 -8.76
CA SER A 127 1.87 5.28 -8.92
C SER A 127 1.25 5.62 -10.28
N THR A 128 0.14 4.98 -10.62
CA THR A 128 -0.63 5.27 -11.83
C THR A 128 -1.25 6.69 -11.87
N GLY A 129 -1.13 7.47 -10.80
CA GLY A 129 -1.77 8.79 -10.64
C GLY A 129 -0.88 10.00 -10.90
N ASN A 130 0.28 9.86 -11.56
CA ASN A 130 1.27 10.94 -11.79
C ASN A 130 1.81 11.63 -10.53
N ALA A 131 1.59 11.03 -9.36
CA ALA A 131 2.16 11.46 -8.10
C ALA A 131 2.95 10.32 -7.46
N PRO A 132 4.07 10.62 -6.77
CA PRO A 132 4.81 9.62 -6.02
C PRO A 132 3.94 9.12 -4.88
N SER A 133 3.87 7.82 -4.65
CA SER A 133 3.26 7.25 -3.44
C SER A 133 4.30 7.10 -2.34
N VAL A 134 3.93 7.44 -1.11
CA VAL A 134 4.75 7.16 0.07
C VAL A 134 4.62 5.69 0.44
N CYS A 135 5.74 4.99 0.42
CA CYS A 135 5.81 3.58 0.73
C CYS A 135 6.85 3.31 1.81
N TYR A 136 6.62 2.25 2.56
CA TYR A 136 7.45 1.85 3.69
C TYR A 136 7.86 0.40 3.51
N THR A 137 9.15 0.13 3.64
CA THR A 137 9.71 -1.22 3.59
C THR A 137 10.15 -1.63 4.98
N ILE A 138 9.52 -2.68 5.52
CA ILE A 138 9.91 -3.28 6.81
C ILE A 138 10.80 -4.50 6.59
N ASN A 139 11.66 -4.78 7.57
CA ASN A 139 12.58 -5.92 7.58
C ASN A 139 13.41 -5.99 6.28
N THR A 140 14.09 -4.88 5.96
CA THR A 140 15.02 -4.79 4.84
C THR A 140 16.41 -4.46 5.35
N LEU A 141 17.42 -5.06 4.71
CA LEU A 141 18.82 -4.73 4.93
C LEU A 141 19.35 -3.69 3.93
N TRP A 142 18.50 -3.26 3.00
CA TRP A 142 18.86 -2.22 2.02
C TRP A 142 19.26 -0.95 2.78
N SER A 143 20.46 -0.41 2.53
CA SER A 143 20.99 0.75 3.28
C SER A 143 21.18 0.55 4.80
N GLN A 144 20.99 -0.67 5.33
CA GLN A 144 21.08 -0.99 6.76
C GLN A 144 21.82 -2.34 6.98
N PRO A 145 23.10 -2.46 6.55
CA PRO A 145 23.81 -3.74 6.52
C PRO A 145 24.16 -4.32 7.89
N HIS A 146 24.02 -3.52 8.96
CA HIS A 146 24.34 -3.92 10.34
C HIS A 146 23.14 -4.56 11.07
N LEU A 147 21.94 -4.52 10.49
CA LEU A 147 20.77 -5.14 11.09
C LEU A 147 20.74 -6.64 10.83
N GLU A 148 20.19 -7.39 11.78
CA GLU A 148 19.94 -8.81 11.62
C GLU A 148 18.54 -9.03 11.05
N ILE A 149 18.41 -9.96 10.10
CA ILE A 149 17.11 -10.33 9.56
C ILE A 149 16.31 -11.06 10.64
N GLN A 150 15.08 -10.60 10.88
CA GLN A 150 14.20 -11.31 11.77
C GLN A 150 13.89 -12.69 11.22
N LYS A 151 13.94 -13.72 12.07
CA LYS A 151 13.52 -15.06 11.69
C LYS A 151 12.07 -15.32 12.09
N ILE A 152 11.39 -16.14 11.31
CA ILE A 152 10.01 -16.56 11.54
C ILE A 152 9.96 -18.07 11.58
N LYS A 153 9.37 -18.61 12.64
CA LYS A 153 9.14 -20.06 12.76
C LYS A 153 7.95 -20.48 11.90
N LYS A 154 7.95 -21.72 11.40
CA LYS A 154 6.83 -22.26 10.60
C LYS A 154 5.46 -22.19 11.32
N SER A 155 5.45 -22.22 12.65
CA SER A 155 4.24 -22.11 13.48
C SER A 155 3.77 -20.68 13.72
N GLU A 156 4.59 -19.69 13.36
CA GLU A 156 4.27 -18.27 13.50
C GLU A 156 3.48 -17.74 12.29
N LYS A 157 2.66 -16.72 12.54
CA LYS A 157 1.94 -15.96 11.51
C LYS A 157 2.18 -14.47 11.69
N ILE A 158 2.47 -13.77 10.59
CA ILE A 158 2.52 -12.31 10.58
C ILE A 158 1.08 -11.81 10.42
N VAL A 159 0.63 -10.97 11.33
CA VAL A 159 -0.67 -10.29 11.29
C VAL A 159 -0.41 -8.81 11.09
N MET A 160 -0.77 -8.33 9.91
CA MET A 160 -0.70 -6.93 9.52
C MET A 160 -2.11 -6.33 9.50
N GLN A 161 -2.24 -5.10 10.01
CA GLN A 161 -3.46 -4.32 10.00
C GLN A 161 -3.16 -2.97 9.36
N PHE A 162 -4.01 -2.57 8.42
CA PHE A 162 -3.92 -1.31 7.72
C PHE A 162 -5.15 -0.45 8.02
N PHE A 163 -4.94 0.83 8.27
CA PHE A 163 -5.98 1.81 8.52
C PHE A 163 -5.91 2.86 7.41
N ILE A 164 -6.82 2.77 6.44
CA ILE A 164 -6.89 3.76 5.36
C ILE A 164 -7.96 4.77 5.75
N ASP A 165 -7.55 5.98 6.09
CA ASP A 165 -8.49 7.09 6.19
C ASP A 165 -8.70 7.69 4.80
N THR A 166 -9.90 7.49 4.24
CA THR A 166 -10.34 8.18 3.03
C THR A 166 -11.16 9.42 3.34
N SER A 167 -11.66 9.54 4.57
CA SER A 167 -12.46 10.68 4.98
C SER A 167 -11.59 11.91 5.19
N PHE A 168 -10.34 11.70 5.60
CA PHE A 168 -9.43 12.75 6.10
C PHE A 168 -10.11 13.57 7.18
N ARG A 169 -10.87 12.87 8.03
CA ARG A 169 -11.52 13.44 9.20
C ARG A 169 -10.76 12.90 10.40
N ASN A 170 -10.48 13.79 11.34
CA ASN A 170 -9.78 13.44 12.56
C ASN A 170 -10.45 12.23 13.25
N HIS A 171 -9.68 11.46 14.03
CA HIS A 171 -10.11 10.22 14.71
C HIS A 171 -11.37 10.37 15.58
N ASN A 172 -11.78 11.60 15.90
CA ASN A 172 -12.99 11.92 16.65
C ASN A 172 -14.28 11.86 15.82
N ALA A 173 -14.20 11.59 14.51
CA ALA A 173 -15.37 11.53 13.66
C ALA A 173 -16.22 10.26 13.96
N PRO A 174 -17.56 10.38 14.12
CA PRO A 174 -18.44 9.28 14.52
C PRO A 174 -18.43 8.15 13.50
N VAL A 175 -18.01 6.96 13.93
CA VAL A 175 -17.75 5.77 13.07
C VAL A 175 -19.05 5.14 12.54
N ASP A 176 -20.16 5.42 13.20
CA ASP A 176 -21.50 4.94 12.87
C ASP A 176 -22.20 5.77 11.77
N LEU A 177 -21.69 6.95 11.47
CA LEU A 177 -22.23 7.82 10.43
C LEU A 177 -21.52 7.64 9.09
N ILE A 178 -22.26 7.84 8.00
CA ILE A 178 -21.68 7.94 6.67
C ILE A 178 -20.88 9.23 6.61
N GLN A 179 -19.56 9.11 6.51
CA GLN A 179 -18.66 10.25 6.41
C GLN A 179 -18.26 10.47 4.95
N HIS A 180 -18.54 11.67 4.44
CA HIS A 180 -18.03 12.08 3.13
C HIS A 180 -16.59 12.57 3.27
N PRO A 181 -15.71 12.27 2.31
CA PRO A 181 -14.35 12.79 2.28
C PRO A 181 -14.32 14.32 2.34
N ALA A 182 -13.42 14.86 3.17
CA ALA A 182 -13.10 16.28 3.22
C ALA A 182 -12.15 16.69 2.09
N PHE A 183 -11.37 15.75 1.55
CA PHE A 183 -10.42 16.00 0.48
C PHE A 183 -10.51 14.94 -0.63
N SER A 184 -10.03 15.30 -1.82
CA SER A 184 -9.79 14.35 -2.90
C SER A 184 -8.68 13.36 -2.54
N THR A 185 -8.91 12.06 -2.73
CA THR A 185 -7.89 11.01 -2.56
C THR A 185 -7.12 10.78 -3.87
N PHE A 186 -5.84 10.36 -3.78
CA PHE A 186 -5.04 10.00 -4.95
C PHE A 186 -5.52 8.71 -5.62
N SER A 187 -5.98 7.76 -4.82
CA SER A 187 -6.42 6.46 -5.31
C SER A 187 -7.66 5.97 -4.57
N SER A 188 -8.11 4.79 -4.97
CA SER A 188 -9.08 4.01 -4.20
C SER A 188 -8.53 3.70 -2.81
N SER A 189 -9.43 3.34 -1.88
CA SER A 189 -9.10 2.83 -0.55
C SER A 189 -8.42 1.47 -0.63
N SER A 190 -7.18 1.43 -1.09
CA SER A 190 -6.38 0.23 -1.22
C SER A 190 -4.95 0.46 -0.73
N VAL A 191 -4.37 -0.61 -0.19
CA VAL A 191 -2.95 -0.69 0.12
C VAL A 191 -2.28 -1.54 -0.94
N GLN A 192 -1.20 -1.04 -1.53
CA GLN A 192 -0.36 -1.86 -2.39
C GLN A 192 0.74 -2.49 -1.54
N MET A 193 0.99 -3.78 -1.69
CA MET A 193 2.02 -4.46 -0.93
C MET A 193 2.81 -5.43 -1.81
N ALA A 194 4.13 -5.43 -1.66
CA ALA A 194 5.04 -6.42 -2.21
C ALA A 194 5.78 -7.14 -1.09
N ILE A 195 5.99 -8.44 -1.27
CA ILE A 195 6.85 -9.26 -0.43
C ILE A 195 8.05 -9.65 -1.29
N HIS A 196 9.25 -9.34 -0.82
CA HIS A 196 10.48 -9.52 -1.58
C HIS A 196 11.63 -9.97 -0.69
N SER A 197 12.78 -10.22 -1.31
CA SER A 197 14.03 -10.48 -0.59
C SER A 197 14.36 -9.30 0.33
N PRO A 198 14.80 -9.52 1.59
CA PRO A 198 15.14 -8.42 2.50
C PRO A 198 16.31 -7.56 1.99
N TYR A 199 17.10 -8.10 1.04
CA TYR A 199 18.26 -7.45 0.45
C TYR A 199 17.94 -6.47 -0.70
N ILE A 200 16.69 -6.40 -1.17
CA ILE A 200 16.28 -5.50 -2.25
C ILE A 200 15.09 -4.66 -1.80
N SER A 201 14.85 -3.54 -2.48
CA SER A 201 13.60 -2.79 -2.36
C SER A 201 12.69 -3.11 -3.54
N GLY A 202 11.54 -3.74 -3.26
CA GLY A 202 10.56 -4.11 -4.29
C GLY A 202 9.43 -3.10 -4.38
N SER A 203 9.16 -2.56 -5.56
CA SER A 203 8.00 -1.69 -5.82
C SER A 203 6.69 -2.48 -5.79
N PRO A 204 5.73 -2.13 -4.91
CA PRO A 204 4.41 -2.77 -4.88
C PRO A 204 3.58 -2.57 -6.14
N TYR A 205 3.86 -1.53 -6.92
CA TYR A 205 3.15 -1.25 -8.17
C TYR A 205 3.62 -2.14 -9.33
N VAL A 206 4.81 -2.73 -9.24
CA VAL A 206 5.39 -3.57 -10.30
C VAL A 206 5.29 -5.05 -9.94
N ALA A 207 5.65 -5.40 -8.71
CA ALA A 207 5.76 -6.80 -8.25
C ALA A 207 4.82 -7.13 -7.07
N GLY A 208 3.96 -6.19 -6.70
CA GLY A 208 3.04 -6.33 -5.58
C GLY A 208 1.61 -6.62 -5.99
N VAL A 209 0.73 -6.54 -5.00
CA VAL A 209 -0.70 -6.74 -5.13
C VAL A 209 -1.46 -5.69 -4.30
N GLY A 210 -2.62 -5.28 -4.82
CA GLY A 210 -3.51 -4.33 -4.16
C GLY A 210 -4.52 -5.02 -3.23
N PHE A 211 -4.66 -4.49 -2.02
CA PHE A 211 -5.61 -4.94 -1.01
C PHE A 211 -6.64 -3.83 -0.73
N LEU A 212 -7.91 -4.13 -0.96
CA LEU A 212 -9.01 -3.19 -0.71
C LEU A 212 -9.30 -3.08 0.80
N GLY A 213 -9.60 -1.87 1.25
CA GLY A 213 -10.03 -1.59 2.61
C GLY A 213 -11.31 -2.35 2.99
N GLY A 214 -11.49 -2.59 4.29
CA GLY A 214 -12.67 -3.27 4.84
C GLY A 214 -12.73 -4.78 4.61
N LYS A 215 -11.70 -5.38 4.01
CA LYS A 215 -11.62 -6.82 3.72
C LYS A 215 -10.49 -7.51 4.49
N ASN A 216 -10.67 -8.81 4.65
CA ASN A 216 -9.76 -9.71 5.36
C ASN A 216 -9.08 -10.66 4.35
N TYR A 217 -7.76 -10.54 4.18
CA TYR A 217 -6.97 -11.33 3.22
C TYR A 217 -6.07 -12.34 3.93
N LYS A 218 -5.51 -13.39 3.34
CA LYS A 218 -4.24 -13.96 3.87
C LYS A 218 -3.40 -14.22 2.68
N VAL A 219 -2.12 -14.22 2.96
CA VAL A 219 -1.10 -14.39 1.96
C VAL A 219 -0.28 -15.56 2.45
N LYS A 220 -0.29 -16.66 1.70
CA LYS A 220 0.68 -17.73 1.84
C LYS A 220 1.87 -17.37 0.98
N VAL A 221 3.03 -17.41 1.59
CA VAL A 221 4.31 -17.09 0.96
C VAL A 221 5.07 -18.38 0.80
N LYS A 222 5.63 -18.60 -0.38
CA LYS A 222 6.58 -19.69 -0.65
C LYS A 222 7.89 -19.06 -1.10
N GLU A 223 8.98 -19.33 -0.38
CA GLU A 223 10.30 -18.90 -0.81
C GLU A 223 10.82 -19.86 -1.88
N HIS A 224 11.36 -19.29 -2.95
CA HIS A 224 12.12 -20.02 -3.97
C HIS A 224 13.58 -19.56 -3.89
N LYS A 225 14.46 -20.43 -3.38
CA LYS A 225 15.91 -20.21 -3.38
C LYS A 225 16.44 -20.72 -4.74
N HIS A 226 16.62 -19.82 -5.71
CA HIS A 226 17.34 -20.14 -6.96
C HIS A 226 18.85 -19.96 -6.76
N ILE A 227 19.66 -20.85 -7.35
CA ILE A 227 21.13 -20.79 -7.30
C ILE A 227 21.69 -19.61 -8.14
N GLU A 228 20.87 -18.91 -8.94
CA GLU A 228 21.25 -17.65 -9.59
C GLU A 228 20.18 -16.54 -9.45
N LEU A 229 20.56 -15.50 -8.69
CA LEU A 229 20.21 -14.07 -8.74
C LEU A 229 18.77 -13.50 -8.77
N HIS A 230 17.67 -14.25 -8.84
CA HIS A 230 16.34 -13.64 -8.61
C HIS A 230 15.39 -14.52 -7.78
N LYS A 231 15.12 -14.08 -6.54
CA LYS A 231 14.06 -14.63 -5.68
C LYS A 231 12.70 -14.16 -6.19
N ILE A 232 11.93 -15.04 -6.83
CA ILE A 232 10.53 -14.79 -7.19
C ILE A 232 9.64 -15.47 -6.15
N VAL A 233 8.75 -14.70 -5.52
CA VAL A 233 7.80 -15.17 -4.51
C VAL A 233 6.41 -15.20 -5.13
N THR A 234 5.77 -16.37 -5.18
CA THR A 234 4.41 -16.56 -5.74
C THR A 234 3.39 -16.71 -4.61
N PHE A 235 2.24 -16.04 -4.73
CA PHE A 235 1.22 -15.90 -3.67
C PHE A 235 0.02 -16.87 -3.82
N SER A 236 -0.52 -17.37 -2.69
CA SER A 236 -1.88 -17.97 -2.65
C SER A 236 -2.64 -17.61 -1.35
N HIS A 237 -3.97 -17.40 -1.43
CA HIS A 237 -4.81 -16.68 -0.44
C HIS A 237 -5.16 -17.44 0.89
N THR A 238 -5.68 -16.75 1.97
CA THR A 238 -6.67 -17.21 3.06
C THR A 238 -6.85 -16.44 4.46
N LYS A 239 -7.41 -15.22 4.67
CA LYS A 239 -7.81 -14.63 6.03
C LYS A 239 -6.81 -13.89 7.02
N TYR A 240 -7.09 -12.60 7.28
CA TYR A 240 -6.44 -11.61 8.18
C TYR A 240 -7.59 -10.84 8.86
N THR A 241 -7.30 -9.84 9.70
CA THR A 241 -8.32 -9.07 10.42
C THR A 241 -8.05 -7.58 10.27
N ALA A 242 -8.65 -6.93 9.27
CA ALA A 242 -8.78 -5.49 9.18
C ALA A 242 -10.01 -5.08 10.01
N ARG A 243 -9.81 -4.21 11.01
CA ARG A 243 -10.94 -3.56 11.68
C ARG A 243 -11.51 -2.51 10.74
N LYS A 244 -12.83 -2.58 10.56
CA LYS A 244 -13.65 -1.64 9.80
C LYS A 244 -13.35 -0.19 10.20
N TYR A 245 -12.94 0.61 9.23
CA TYR A 245 -13.45 1.97 9.09
C TYR A 245 -13.97 2.02 7.65
N CYS A 246 -15.28 1.79 7.49
CA CYS A 246 -15.92 1.68 6.18
C CYS A 246 -16.89 2.84 5.99
N TYR A 247 -16.62 3.62 4.93
CA TYR A 247 -17.69 4.03 4.04
C TYR A 247 -18.30 2.76 3.40
N ARG A 248 -19.63 2.67 3.39
CA ARG A 248 -20.37 1.59 2.75
C ARG A 248 -20.36 1.84 1.23
N GLN A 249 -19.25 1.54 0.56
CA GLN A 249 -19.25 1.55 -0.91
C GLN A 249 -20.10 0.39 -1.42
N GLN A 250 -21.27 0.70 -1.97
CA GLN A 250 -22.02 -0.21 -2.81
C GLN A 250 -21.31 -0.27 -4.17
N VAL A 251 -20.17 -0.96 -4.22
CA VAL A 251 -19.52 -1.27 -5.51
C VAL A 251 -20.45 -2.27 -6.20
N ARG A 252 -21.18 -1.80 -7.21
CA ARG A 252 -21.71 -2.70 -8.25
C ARG A 252 -20.48 -3.34 -8.89
N ASN A 253 -20.19 -4.58 -8.52
CA ASN A 253 -19.29 -5.41 -9.32
C ASN A 253 -19.92 -5.49 -10.70
N ARG A 254 -19.34 -4.79 -11.68
CA ARG A 254 -19.46 -5.24 -13.07
C ARG A 254 -18.62 -6.49 -13.13
N ASP A 255 -19.28 -7.61 -13.37
CA ASP A 255 -18.64 -8.89 -13.62
C ASP A 255 -17.55 -8.69 -14.66
N PHE A 256 -16.31 -9.02 -14.29
CA PHE A 256 -15.22 -9.18 -15.24
C PHE A 256 -15.48 -10.52 -15.93
N ASP A 257 -16.21 -10.45 -17.04
CA ASP A 257 -16.55 -11.60 -17.86
C ASP A 257 -15.28 -12.19 -18.48
N GLU A 258 -15.10 -13.50 -18.30
CA GLU A 258 -14.04 -14.28 -18.91
C GLU A 258 -14.30 -14.44 -20.41
N SER A 259 -13.54 -13.78 -21.28
CA SER A 259 -13.45 -14.13 -22.71
C SER A 259 -12.33 -13.34 -23.37
N LEU A 260 -11.49 -13.82 -24.29
CA LEU A 260 -11.33 -15.11 -24.96
C LEU A 260 -9.88 -15.16 -25.49
N ARG A 261 -9.39 -16.38 -25.68
CA ARG A 261 -8.06 -16.79 -26.15
C ARG A 261 -7.56 -15.98 -27.37
N PHE A 262 -6.34 -15.48 -27.29
CA PHE A 262 -5.50 -15.24 -28.46
C PHE A 262 -4.58 -16.45 -28.67
N ARG A 263 -4.69 -17.11 -29.83
CA ARG A 263 -3.63 -17.98 -30.37
C ARG A 263 -2.94 -17.19 -31.51
N PRO A 264 -1.60 -17.14 -31.57
CA PRO A 264 -0.88 -16.68 -32.76
C PRO A 264 -0.86 -17.78 -33.85
N PRO A 265 -0.52 -17.40 -35.10
CA PRO A 265 -0.75 -18.20 -36.31
C PRO A 265 0.01 -19.51 -36.38
#